data_AF-A0A0W1DGA2-F1
#
_entry.id   AF-A0A0W1DGA2-F1
#
_cell.length_a   1.000
_cell.length_b   1.000
_cell.length_c   1.000
_cell.angle_alpha   90.00
_cell.angle_beta   90.00
_cell.angle_gamma   90.00
#
_symmetry.space_group_name_H-M   'P 1'
#
loop_
_entity.id
_entity.type
_entity.pdbx_description
1 polymer ?
#
loop_
_entity_poly.entity_id
_entity_poly.type
_entity_poly.pdbx_seq_one_letter_code
_entity_poly.pdbx_strand_id
1 'polypeptide(L)'
;MKIETIGLLRTSKQTVRRSAVIDIGSNSVRIVVYEGPARAPAVIFNEKVAAGLGRGLAIDGRIAEEDAERGLTALRRYALLARHMEVKDLQCVATAAVRDAANGPDFIAAAAEAGLKIRLLSGEEEAEAAGYGVLAAIPDARGIAVDLGGGSLELAEVADGKVGRCASFPLGVLRLPALRKDGQQAFERAIRKLLRDAGWPGGLTGLPLYLVGGSWRALSRLDLELTNDPLAVLDQHTLPRTALRRLVRATKRLTFEQLRAIPGMASNRAAALPDAAALLAALANIIDVPEMTVSSSGLREGLLYQALDFETRAQDPLIVAAEFEGRRLARFAPHGRAITEWIAPLFTGEATADSRVRLAASLLSDVAWSANPDFRAERGTEIGLHGNWRGIDIPGRILLARALHAGFGGADSDFPAMGDLVSADRLARARQWGLAIRLAQRLTGGVEAPLKGSGIALVNGKLQLRLARGWHHLAGESVERRLRALAQALDAKPEMLLL
;
A
#
# COMPACT_ATOMS: atom_id res chain seq x y z
N MET A 1 2.10 -50.24 9.04
CA MET A 1 2.58 -49.22 8.08
C MET A 1 2.56 -47.87 8.77
N LYS A 2 3.72 -47.39 9.25
CA LYS A 2 3.84 -46.04 9.82
C LYS A 2 4.01 -45.08 8.65
N ILE A 3 3.10 -44.13 8.51
CA ILE A 3 3.26 -43.01 7.57
C ILE A 3 4.33 -42.11 8.20
N GLU A 4 5.57 -42.26 7.74
CA GLU A 4 6.61 -41.28 8.03
C GLU A 4 6.15 -39.94 7.46
N THR A 5 5.89 -38.99 8.36
CA THR A 5 5.61 -37.61 7.98
C THR A 5 6.91 -37.06 7.41
N ILE A 6 7.05 -37.08 6.08
CA ILE A 6 8.09 -36.35 5.37
C ILE A 6 7.80 -34.88 5.63
N GLY A 7 8.34 -34.37 6.74
CA GLY A 7 8.42 -32.95 6.98
C GLY A 7 9.28 -32.37 5.87
N LEU A 8 8.64 -31.68 4.92
CA LEU A 8 9.31 -30.72 4.05
C LEU A 8 9.93 -29.66 4.98
N LEU A 9 11.14 -29.95 5.48
CA LEU A 9 11.99 -29.00 6.16
C LEU A 9 12.17 -27.85 5.16
N ARG A 10 11.52 -26.70 5.45
CA ARG A 10 11.83 -25.44 4.76
C ARG A 10 13.33 -25.27 4.88
N THR A 11 14.04 -25.41 3.77
CA THR A 11 15.48 -25.23 3.72
C THR A 11 15.80 -23.83 4.24
N SER A 12 16.45 -23.81 5.40
CA SER A 12 16.86 -22.61 6.11
C SER A 12 17.96 -21.88 5.33
N LYS A 13 17.65 -20.77 4.67
CA LYS A 13 18.67 -19.79 4.24
C LYS A 13 18.27 -18.31 4.32
N GLN A 14 17.14 -17.96 4.91
CA GLN A 14 16.86 -16.57 5.32
C GLN A 14 16.16 -16.57 6.67
N THR A 15 16.80 -15.98 7.68
CA THR A 15 16.13 -15.60 8.93
C THR A 15 15.13 -14.51 8.61
N VAL A 16 13.89 -14.89 8.30
CA VAL A 16 12.87 -13.91 7.95
C VAL A 16 12.39 -13.24 9.23
N ARG A 17 12.62 -11.93 9.35
CA ARG A 17 12.21 -11.15 10.52
C ARG A 17 10.69 -10.99 10.48
N ARG A 18 10.04 -11.31 11.60
CA ARG A 18 8.60 -11.12 11.79
C ARG A 18 8.35 -10.10 12.88
N SER A 19 7.54 -9.11 12.54
CA SER A 19 7.01 -8.12 13.46
C SER A 19 5.50 -8.21 13.50
N ALA A 20 4.88 -7.80 14.59
CA ALA A 20 3.43 -7.72 14.68
C ALA A 20 2.99 -6.50 15.46
N VAL A 21 1.78 -6.04 15.12
CA VAL A 21 1.10 -4.99 15.87
C VAL A 21 -0.28 -5.51 16.27
N ILE A 22 -0.54 -5.48 17.58
CA ILE A 22 -1.88 -5.63 18.15
C ILE A 22 -2.40 -4.22 18.45
N ASP A 23 -3.54 -3.88 17.86
CA ASP A 23 -4.24 -2.61 18.00
C ASP A 23 -5.59 -2.83 18.68
N ILE A 24 -5.76 -2.23 19.85
CA ILE A 24 -6.97 -2.29 20.68
C ILE A 24 -7.74 -0.98 20.48
N GLY A 25 -8.64 -1.00 19.49
CA GLY A 25 -9.50 0.12 19.11
C GLY A 25 -10.87 0.11 19.78
N SER A 26 -11.60 1.24 19.69
CA SER A 26 -12.96 1.36 20.25
C SER A 26 -13.97 0.37 19.67
N ASN A 27 -13.84 0.02 18.40
CA ASN A 27 -14.78 -0.90 17.76
C ASN A 27 -14.22 -2.34 17.65
N SER A 28 -12.90 -2.50 17.61
CA SER A 28 -12.28 -3.79 17.32
C SER A 28 -10.88 -3.91 17.90
N VAL A 29 -10.51 -5.13 18.28
CA VAL A 29 -9.13 -5.54 18.52
C VAL A 29 -8.61 -6.22 17.26
N ARG A 30 -7.37 -5.97 16.88
CA ARG A 30 -6.80 -6.51 15.64
C ARG A 30 -5.32 -6.86 15.81
N ILE A 31 -4.90 -8.00 15.29
CA ILE A 31 -3.50 -8.34 15.10
C ILE A 31 -3.15 -8.31 13.61
N VAL A 32 -1.98 -7.76 13.29
CA VAL A 32 -1.34 -7.95 11.99
C VAL A 32 0.09 -8.44 12.21
N VAL A 33 0.46 -9.51 11.53
CA VAL A 33 1.83 -10.02 11.49
C VAL A 33 2.40 -9.75 10.11
N TYR A 34 3.61 -9.22 10.10
CA TYR A 34 4.35 -8.83 8.92
C TYR A 34 5.62 -9.66 8.78
N GLU A 35 6.04 -9.90 7.55
CA GLU A 35 7.25 -10.64 7.20
C GLU A 35 7.95 -9.96 6.02
N GLY A 36 9.28 -9.95 6.04
CA GLY A 36 10.10 -9.43 4.95
C GLY A 36 10.95 -8.21 5.37
N PRO A 37 11.32 -7.34 4.43
CA PRO A 37 12.23 -6.24 4.71
C PRO A 37 11.56 -5.21 5.62
N ALA A 38 12.29 -4.70 6.61
CA ALA A 38 11.74 -3.82 7.64
C ALA A 38 11.09 -2.54 7.08
N ARG A 39 11.61 -1.99 5.97
CA ARG A 39 11.04 -0.81 5.29
C ARG A 39 9.67 -1.05 4.64
N ALA A 40 9.44 -2.26 4.14
CA ALA A 40 8.25 -2.59 3.36
C ALA A 40 7.82 -4.06 3.59
N PRO A 41 7.45 -4.43 4.83
CA PRO A 41 7.17 -5.83 5.14
C PRO A 41 5.76 -6.21 4.64
N ALA A 42 5.62 -7.44 4.16
CA ALA A 42 4.35 -7.97 3.67
C ALA A 42 3.50 -8.48 4.82
N VAL A 43 2.17 -8.32 4.73
CA VAL A 43 1.25 -8.89 5.71
C VAL A 43 1.14 -10.40 5.47
N ILE A 44 1.47 -11.20 6.49
CA ILE A 44 1.34 -12.67 6.43
C ILE A 44 0.18 -13.20 7.28
N PHE A 45 -0.30 -12.42 8.24
CA PHE A 45 -1.47 -12.76 9.04
C PHE A 45 -2.21 -11.50 9.46
N ASN A 46 -3.54 -11.56 9.46
CA ASN A 46 -4.39 -10.42 9.75
C ASN A 46 -5.73 -10.92 10.31
N GLU A 47 -5.95 -10.73 11.60
CA GLU A 47 -7.18 -11.15 12.27
C GLU A 47 -7.77 -9.96 13.03
N LYS A 48 -9.10 -9.79 12.92
CA LYS A 48 -9.84 -8.70 13.55
C LYS A 48 -11.05 -9.26 14.29
N VAL A 49 -11.20 -8.88 15.56
CA VAL A 49 -12.40 -9.15 16.37
C VAL A 49 -13.13 -7.84 16.63
N ALA A 50 -14.41 -7.76 16.28
CA ALA A 50 -15.26 -6.62 16.64
C ALA A 50 -15.62 -6.70 18.12
N ALA A 51 -14.74 -6.23 19.01
CA ALA A 51 -14.92 -6.27 20.46
C ALA A 51 -15.85 -5.17 21.00
N GLY A 52 -16.05 -4.07 20.27
CA GLY A 52 -17.03 -3.05 20.67
C GLY A 52 -16.71 -2.28 21.96
N LEU A 53 -15.47 -2.30 22.44
CA LEU A 53 -15.03 -1.73 23.73
C LEU A 53 -15.52 -0.30 24.02
N GLY A 54 -15.75 0.51 22.98
CA GLY A 54 -16.22 1.89 23.11
C GLY A 54 -17.74 2.10 23.09
N ARG A 55 -18.57 1.05 23.01
CA ARG A 55 -20.04 1.18 22.94
C ARG A 55 -20.65 1.71 24.25
N GLY A 56 -20.20 1.18 25.39
CA GLY A 56 -20.71 1.56 26.72
C GLY A 56 -20.22 2.93 27.22
N LEU A 57 -19.08 3.41 26.71
CA LEU A 57 -18.45 4.64 27.19
C LEU A 57 -19.33 5.88 27.12
N ALA A 58 -20.21 5.96 26.12
CA ALA A 58 -21.11 7.10 25.96
C ALA A 58 -22.25 7.11 27.00
N ILE A 59 -22.47 6.00 27.72
CA ILE A 59 -23.57 5.83 28.67
C ILE A 59 -23.07 6.09 30.10
N ASP A 60 -22.06 5.35 30.55
CA ASP A 60 -21.59 5.38 31.94
C ASP A 60 -20.06 5.57 32.09
N GLY A 61 -19.35 5.78 30.97
CA GLY A 61 -17.89 5.95 30.96
C GLY A 61 -17.11 4.66 31.23
N ARG A 62 -17.73 3.47 31.09
CA ARG A 62 -17.10 2.17 31.34
C ARG A 62 -17.12 1.27 30.12
N ILE A 63 -16.19 0.31 30.08
CA ILE A 63 -16.23 -0.82 29.16
C ILE A 63 -17.17 -1.87 29.77
N ALA A 64 -18.19 -2.28 29.03
CA ALA A 64 -19.10 -3.34 29.45
C ALA A 64 -18.35 -4.67 29.62
N GLU A 65 -18.73 -5.45 30.62
CA GLU A 65 -18.06 -6.72 30.97
C GLU A 65 -18.01 -7.70 29.79
N GLU A 66 -19.10 -7.84 29.04
CA GLU A 66 -19.17 -8.70 27.85
C GLU A 66 -18.25 -8.24 26.70
N ASP A 67 -18.09 -6.92 26.52
CA ASP A 67 -17.18 -6.34 25.52
C ASP A 67 -15.71 -6.55 25.96
N ALA A 68 -15.43 -6.37 27.25
CA ALA A 68 -14.11 -6.60 27.85
C ALA A 68 -13.69 -8.07 27.70
N GLU A 69 -14.54 -9.03 28.06
CA GLU A 69 -14.22 -10.46 27.94
C GLU A 69 -14.00 -10.89 26.49
N ARG A 70 -14.81 -10.37 25.55
CA ARG A 70 -14.58 -10.57 24.11
C ARG A 70 -13.22 -10.02 23.66
N GLY A 71 -12.82 -8.84 24.14
CA GLY A 71 -11.51 -8.26 23.89
C GLY A 71 -10.37 -9.12 24.46
N LEU A 72 -10.47 -9.52 25.71
CA LEU A 72 -9.47 -10.33 26.41
C LEU A 72 -9.30 -11.72 25.78
N THR A 73 -10.41 -12.36 25.39
CA THR A 73 -10.38 -13.63 24.64
C THR A 73 -9.60 -13.49 23.33
N ALA A 74 -9.82 -12.41 22.57
CA ALA A 74 -9.06 -12.14 21.34
C ALA A 74 -7.57 -11.92 21.64
N LEU A 75 -7.24 -11.17 22.69
CA LEU A 75 -5.86 -10.88 23.08
C LEU A 75 -5.10 -12.15 23.49
N ARG A 76 -5.71 -13.03 24.29
CA ARG A 76 -5.13 -14.35 24.66
C ARG A 76 -4.81 -15.18 23.42
N ARG A 77 -5.73 -15.22 22.45
CA ARG A 77 -5.53 -15.88 21.15
C ARG A 77 -4.38 -15.24 20.36
N TYR A 78 -4.32 -13.93 20.27
CA TYR A 78 -3.28 -13.21 19.53
C TYR A 78 -1.89 -13.42 20.12
N ALA A 79 -1.77 -13.43 21.45
CA ALA A 79 -0.51 -13.73 22.13
C ALA A 79 -0.01 -15.15 21.79
N LEU A 80 -0.90 -16.15 21.81
CA LEU A 80 -0.57 -17.52 21.44
C LEU A 80 -0.12 -17.63 19.97
N LEU A 81 -0.87 -17.01 19.05
CA LEU A 81 -0.53 -17.01 17.63
C LEU A 81 0.81 -16.31 17.35
N ALA A 82 1.04 -15.12 17.92
CA ALA A 82 2.30 -14.38 17.74
C ALA A 82 3.51 -15.20 18.20
N ARG A 83 3.36 -15.94 19.32
CA ARG A 83 4.41 -16.85 19.83
C ARG A 83 4.72 -17.97 18.85
N HIS A 84 3.70 -18.67 18.33
CA HIS A 84 3.88 -19.77 17.39
C HIS A 84 4.28 -19.33 15.98
N MET A 85 3.98 -18.09 15.61
CA MET A 85 4.49 -17.45 14.41
C MET A 85 5.92 -16.92 14.59
N GLU A 86 6.54 -17.10 15.75
CA GLU A 86 7.90 -16.66 16.08
C GLU A 86 8.12 -15.15 15.88
N VAL A 87 7.08 -14.35 16.16
CA VAL A 87 7.18 -12.89 16.14
C VAL A 87 8.23 -12.45 17.15
N LYS A 88 9.25 -11.73 16.69
CA LYS A 88 10.33 -11.20 17.55
C LYS A 88 10.02 -9.80 18.05
N ASP A 89 9.34 -9.00 17.22
CA ASP A 89 8.99 -7.62 17.53
C ASP A 89 7.46 -7.48 17.60
N LEU A 90 6.89 -7.62 18.80
CA LEU A 90 5.45 -7.47 19.04
C LEU A 90 5.18 -6.13 19.72
N GLN A 91 4.45 -5.25 19.05
CA GLN A 91 3.90 -4.03 19.64
C GLN A 91 2.41 -4.26 19.97
N CYS A 92 1.99 -3.96 21.20
CA CYS A 92 0.58 -4.03 21.60
C CYS A 92 0.16 -2.65 22.11
N VAL A 93 -0.83 -2.03 21.45
CA VAL A 93 -1.26 -0.66 21.75
C VAL A 93 -2.77 -0.60 21.99
N ALA A 94 -3.18 0.32 22.85
CA ALA A 94 -4.57 0.65 23.09
C ALA A 94 -4.83 2.14 22.89
N THR A 95 -6.03 2.46 22.42
CA THR A 95 -6.45 3.81 21.99
C THR A 95 -7.59 4.35 22.85
N ALA A 96 -8.31 5.35 22.33
CA ALA A 96 -9.40 6.09 22.97
C ALA A 96 -10.33 5.25 23.88
N ALA A 97 -10.79 4.08 23.46
CA ALA A 97 -11.76 3.35 24.30
C ALA A 97 -11.19 2.83 25.62
N VAL A 98 -9.96 2.33 25.62
CA VAL A 98 -9.33 1.86 26.87
C VAL A 98 -8.81 3.04 27.67
N ARG A 99 -8.35 4.11 26.99
CA ARG A 99 -7.87 5.34 27.63
C ARG A 99 -8.96 6.07 28.39
N ASP A 100 -10.13 6.21 27.79
CA ASP A 100 -11.22 7.03 28.31
C ASP A 100 -12.09 6.26 29.33
N ALA A 101 -11.93 4.93 29.43
CA ALA A 101 -12.71 4.08 30.32
C ALA A 101 -12.25 4.18 31.78
N ALA A 102 -13.20 4.34 32.71
CA ALA A 102 -12.88 4.30 34.15
C ALA A 102 -12.30 2.94 34.60
N ASN A 103 -12.70 1.82 33.95
CA ASN A 103 -12.17 0.48 34.16
C ASN A 103 -11.14 0.04 33.09
N GLY A 104 -10.55 0.99 32.35
CA GLY A 104 -9.46 0.73 31.41
C GLY A 104 -8.23 0.09 32.05
N PRO A 105 -7.77 0.54 33.24
CA PRO A 105 -6.64 -0.09 33.94
C PRO A 105 -6.88 -1.58 34.26
N ASP A 106 -8.10 -1.95 34.65
CA ASP A 106 -8.46 -3.34 34.96
C ASP A 106 -8.36 -4.22 33.70
N PHE A 107 -8.83 -3.70 32.56
CA PHE A 107 -8.71 -4.39 31.27
C PHE A 107 -7.23 -4.60 30.87
N ILE A 108 -6.38 -3.59 31.10
CA ILE A 108 -4.93 -3.69 30.82
C ILE A 108 -4.28 -4.75 31.71
N ALA A 109 -4.61 -4.76 33.01
CA ALA A 109 -4.09 -5.73 33.97
C ALA A 109 -4.49 -7.16 33.58
N ALA A 110 -5.76 -7.39 33.23
CA ALA A 110 -6.23 -8.71 32.77
C ALA A 110 -5.56 -9.17 31.46
N ALA A 111 -5.26 -8.25 30.54
CA ALA A 111 -4.54 -8.59 29.32
C ALA A 111 -3.07 -8.94 29.56
N ALA A 112 -2.45 -8.40 30.62
CA ALA A 112 -1.07 -8.73 30.99
C ALA A 112 -0.90 -10.20 31.37
N GLU A 113 -1.95 -10.87 31.87
CA GLU A 113 -1.96 -12.32 32.12
C GLU A 113 -1.70 -13.14 30.85
N ALA A 114 -2.04 -12.61 29.67
CA ALA A 114 -1.73 -13.23 28.38
C ALA A 114 -0.26 -13.02 27.94
N GLY A 115 0.56 -12.34 28.76
CA GLY A 115 1.94 -11.98 28.44
C GLY A 115 2.06 -10.77 27.49
N LEU A 116 0.99 -9.99 27.34
CA LEU A 116 1.00 -8.79 26.49
C LEU A 116 1.30 -7.53 27.31
N LYS A 117 2.31 -6.77 26.90
CA LYS A 117 2.57 -5.43 27.43
C LYS A 117 1.82 -4.40 26.58
N ILE A 118 0.66 -3.94 27.05
CA ILE A 118 -0.13 -2.91 26.38
C ILE A 118 0.48 -1.54 26.65
N ARG A 119 0.75 -0.78 25.58
CA ARG A 119 1.05 0.64 25.64
C ARG A 119 -0.20 1.44 25.35
N LEU A 120 -0.66 2.23 26.31
CA LEU A 120 -1.79 3.15 26.12
C LEU A 120 -1.30 4.39 25.37
N LEU A 121 -1.90 4.70 24.23
CA LEU A 121 -1.53 5.85 23.42
C LEU A 121 -2.34 7.08 23.81
N SER A 122 -1.69 8.24 23.85
CA SER A 122 -2.37 9.54 23.76
C SER A 122 -2.97 9.75 22.37
N GLY A 123 -3.91 10.70 22.24
CA GLY A 123 -4.48 11.03 20.95
C GLY A 123 -3.44 11.62 19.99
N GLU A 124 -2.47 12.37 20.52
CA GLU A 124 -1.34 12.93 19.77
C GLU A 124 -0.42 11.83 19.25
N GLU A 125 -0.11 10.81 20.05
CA GLU A 125 0.68 9.65 19.59
C GLU A 125 -0.05 8.83 18.53
N GLU A 126 -1.39 8.68 18.64
CA GLU A 126 -2.20 8.04 17.60
C GLU A 126 -2.11 8.83 16.28
N ALA A 127 -2.24 10.15 16.35
CA ALA A 127 -2.10 11.03 15.20
C ALA A 127 -0.70 10.96 14.59
N GLU A 128 0.35 11.00 15.43
CA GLU A 128 1.73 10.91 14.99
C GLU A 128 2.00 9.60 14.25
N ALA A 129 1.59 8.48 14.84
CA ALA A 129 1.71 7.17 14.22
C ALA A 129 0.87 7.07 12.93
N ALA A 130 -0.34 7.63 12.86
CA ALA A 130 -1.10 7.68 11.61
C ALA A 130 -0.37 8.49 10.52
N GLY A 131 0.24 9.63 10.86
CA GLY A 131 1.07 10.43 9.96
C GLY A 131 2.29 9.65 9.44
N TYR A 132 3.01 8.96 10.32
CA TYR A 132 4.11 8.08 9.90
C TYR A 132 3.63 6.88 9.09
N GLY A 133 2.41 6.39 9.32
CA GLY A 133 1.76 5.39 8.48
C GLY A 133 1.57 5.87 7.04
N VAL A 134 1.16 7.14 6.86
CA VAL A 134 1.11 7.78 5.54
C VAL A 134 2.49 7.85 4.92
N LEU A 135 3.52 8.34 5.63
CA LEU A 135 4.90 8.43 5.10
C LEU A 135 5.51 7.05 4.80
N ALA A 136 5.11 6.01 5.53
CA ALA A 136 5.54 4.65 5.25
C ALA A 136 5.01 4.15 3.90
N ALA A 137 3.81 4.59 3.47
CA ALA A 137 3.18 4.23 2.21
C ALA A 137 3.44 5.22 1.07
N ILE A 138 3.54 6.51 1.38
CA ILE A 138 3.67 7.64 0.45
C ILE A 138 4.82 8.53 0.97
N PRO A 139 6.08 8.22 0.65
CA PRO A 139 7.25 8.90 1.22
C PRO A 139 7.26 10.42 0.99
N ASP A 140 6.76 10.85 -0.18
CA ASP A 140 6.75 12.26 -0.60
C ASP A 140 5.47 13.00 -0.18
N ALA A 141 4.69 12.43 0.75
CA ALA A 141 3.44 13.04 1.19
C ALA A 141 3.67 14.41 1.83
N ARG A 142 2.88 15.40 1.39
CA ARG A 142 2.88 16.77 1.90
C ARG A 142 1.45 17.27 2.08
N GLY A 143 0.97 17.31 3.33
CA GLY A 143 -0.40 17.68 3.65
C GLY A 143 -0.82 17.24 5.04
N ILE A 144 -2.07 16.81 5.17
CA ILE A 144 -2.64 16.42 6.48
C ILE A 144 -3.11 14.97 6.41
N ALA A 145 -2.50 14.09 7.22
CA ALA A 145 -3.05 12.77 7.49
C ALA A 145 -4.30 12.90 8.37
N VAL A 146 -5.38 12.23 7.96
CA VAL A 146 -6.69 12.28 8.61
C VAL A 146 -7.14 10.85 8.91
N ASP A 147 -6.94 10.38 10.14
CA ASP A 147 -7.39 9.05 10.57
C ASP A 147 -8.76 9.13 11.23
N LEU A 148 -9.76 8.47 10.65
CA LEU A 148 -11.09 8.37 11.23
C LEU A 148 -11.30 7.02 11.91
N GLY A 149 -11.16 7.07 13.24
CA GLY A 149 -11.43 5.97 14.15
C GLY A 149 -12.90 5.82 14.55
N GLY A 150 -13.13 4.91 15.51
CA GLY A 150 -14.44 4.71 16.13
C GLY A 150 -14.78 5.82 17.13
N GLY A 151 -13.83 6.16 18.00
CA GLY A 151 -14.00 7.12 19.09
C GLY A 151 -13.49 8.53 18.77
N SER A 152 -12.50 8.66 17.89
CA SER A 152 -11.82 9.92 17.60
C SER A 152 -11.50 10.11 16.11
N LEU A 153 -11.04 11.32 15.79
CA LEU A 153 -10.45 11.72 14.52
C LEU A 153 -9.09 12.32 14.81
N GLU A 154 -8.05 11.81 14.18
CA GLU A 154 -6.69 12.28 14.32
C GLU A 154 -6.27 13.10 13.10
N LEU A 155 -5.61 14.23 13.34
CA LEU A 155 -4.95 15.06 12.32
C LEU A 155 -3.45 15.09 12.58
N ALA A 156 -2.65 14.82 11.55
CA ALA A 156 -1.21 14.97 11.60
C ALA A 156 -0.67 15.65 10.35
N GLU A 157 0.15 16.68 10.54
CA GLU A 157 0.88 17.34 9.46
C GLU A 157 1.98 16.39 8.97
N VAL A 158 2.03 16.13 7.66
CA VAL A 158 3.08 15.33 7.03
C VAL A 158 3.77 16.17 5.97
N ALA A 159 5.09 16.25 6.03
CA ALA A 159 5.91 16.92 5.02
C ALA A 159 7.37 16.46 5.13
N ASP A 160 8.06 16.34 4.00
CA ASP A 160 9.51 16.13 3.94
C ASP A 160 10.00 14.95 4.80
N GLY A 161 9.26 13.84 4.79
CA GLY A 161 9.59 12.62 5.54
C GLY A 161 9.37 12.72 7.06
N LYS A 162 8.72 13.79 7.55
CA LYS A 162 8.49 14.05 8.97
C LYS A 162 7.01 14.27 9.27
N VAL A 163 6.65 13.98 10.52
CA VAL A 163 5.36 14.35 11.08
C VAL A 163 5.55 15.59 11.94
N GLY A 164 4.71 16.60 11.69
CA GLY A 164 4.71 17.88 12.39
C GLY A 164 3.67 17.92 13.51
N ARG A 165 2.77 18.91 13.46
CA ARG A 165 1.70 19.05 14.45
C ARG A 165 0.75 17.86 14.42
N CYS A 166 0.30 17.47 15.60
CA CYS A 166 -0.67 16.39 15.81
C CYS A 166 -1.81 16.91 16.68
N ALA A 167 -3.03 16.43 16.40
CA ALA A 167 -4.19 16.67 17.26
C ALA A 167 -5.18 15.51 17.14
N SER A 168 -5.89 15.22 18.24
CA SER A 168 -7.01 14.28 18.26
C SER A 168 -8.29 15.01 18.66
N PHE A 169 -9.37 14.69 17.96
CA PHE A 169 -10.69 15.28 18.15
C PHE A 169 -11.71 14.19 18.50
N PRO A 170 -12.72 14.47 19.33
CA PRO A 170 -13.80 13.53 19.64
C PRO A 170 -14.82 13.45 18.49
N LEU A 171 -14.35 13.21 17.26
CA LEU A 171 -15.12 13.16 16.01
C LEU A 171 -15.13 11.75 15.38
N GLY A 172 -14.94 10.70 16.18
CA GLY A 172 -15.04 9.32 15.70
C GLY A 172 -16.44 8.96 15.22
N VAL A 173 -16.54 7.96 14.33
CA VAL A 173 -17.82 7.61 13.68
C VAL A 173 -18.96 7.29 14.65
N LEU A 174 -18.66 6.79 15.85
CA LEU A 174 -19.67 6.49 16.86
C LEU A 174 -20.27 7.76 17.50
N ARG A 175 -19.56 8.90 17.42
CA ARG A 175 -19.98 10.20 17.97
C ARG A 175 -20.70 11.08 16.96
N LEU A 176 -20.48 10.86 15.66
CA LEU A 176 -21.01 11.71 14.58
C LEU A 176 -22.53 11.83 14.53
N PRO A 177 -23.34 10.77 14.69
CA PRO A 177 -24.79 10.89 14.63
C PRO A 177 -25.36 11.91 15.62
N ALA A 178 -24.86 11.92 16.86
CA ALA A 178 -25.28 12.86 17.89
C ALA A 178 -24.88 14.30 17.57
N LEU A 179 -23.70 14.51 16.98
CA LEU A 179 -23.20 15.83 16.56
C LEU A 179 -23.94 16.39 15.34
N ARG A 180 -24.57 15.52 14.53
CA ARG A 180 -25.29 15.90 13.32
C ARG A 180 -26.79 16.16 13.52
N LYS A 181 -27.31 15.92 14.73
CA LYS A 181 -28.75 16.03 15.05
C LYS A 181 -29.35 17.41 14.68
N ASP A 182 -28.56 18.48 14.83
CA ASP A 182 -28.98 19.87 14.60
C ASP A 182 -28.76 20.33 13.14
N GLY A 183 -28.46 19.38 12.23
CA GLY A 183 -28.30 19.63 10.80
C GLY A 183 -26.88 19.99 10.36
N GLN A 184 -26.66 20.02 9.04
CA GLN A 184 -25.32 20.11 8.43
C GLN A 184 -24.58 21.43 8.76
N GLN A 185 -25.29 22.56 8.82
CA GLN A 185 -24.66 23.85 9.12
C GLN A 185 -24.18 23.93 10.57
N ALA A 186 -24.95 23.42 11.52
CA ALA A 186 -24.55 23.36 12.92
C ALA A 186 -23.35 22.43 13.10
N PHE A 187 -23.36 21.28 12.43
CA PHE A 187 -22.26 20.32 12.41
C PHE A 187 -20.95 20.93 11.87
N GLU A 188 -20.98 21.61 10.71
CA GLU A 188 -19.79 22.26 10.15
C GLU A 188 -19.28 23.38 11.07
N ARG A 189 -20.17 24.20 11.66
CA ARG A 189 -19.78 25.23 12.64
C ARG A 189 -19.10 24.63 13.87
N ALA A 190 -19.60 23.51 14.39
CA ALA A 190 -19.02 22.82 15.52
C ALA A 190 -17.62 22.28 15.21
N ILE A 191 -17.44 21.62 14.06
CA ILE A 191 -16.12 21.14 13.60
C ILE A 191 -15.16 22.33 13.42
N ARG A 192 -15.61 23.40 12.75
CA ARG A 192 -14.78 24.59 12.54
C ARG A 192 -14.34 25.21 13.86
N LYS A 193 -15.21 25.22 14.88
CA LYS A 193 -14.83 25.67 16.23
C LYS A 193 -13.77 24.76 16.85
N LEU A 194 -14.00 23.44 16.87
CA LEU A 194 -13.04 22.47 17.41
C LEU A 194 -11.66 22.60 16.76
N LEU A 195 -11.61 22.69 15.43
CA LEU A 195 -10.35 22.85 14.70
C LEU A 195 -9.65 24.17 15.04
N ARG A 196 -10.39 25.29 15.05
CA ARG A 196 -9.82 26.60 15.42
C ARG A 196 -9.27 26.63 16.84
N ASP A 197 -10.01 26.07 17.79
CA ASP A 197 -9.62 26.04 19.21
C ASP A 197 -8.33 25.22 19.40
N ALA A 198 -8.10 24.21 18.55
CA ALA A 198 -6.86 23.42 18.50
C ALA A 198 -5.77 24.01 17.56
N GLY A 199 -5.97 25.19 16.98
CA GLY A 199 -5.01 25.84 16.08
C GLY A 199 -4.93 25.26 14.65
N TRP A 200 -5.92 24.49 14.21
CA TRP A 200 -5.99 23.89 12.87
C TRP A 200 -6.86 24.71 11.89
N PRO A 201 -6.49 24.80 10.60
CA PRO A 201 -5.34 24.15 9.96
C PRO A 201 -4.00 24.89 10.16
N GLY A 202 -3.99 26.07 10.80
CA GLY A 202 -2.76 26.77 11.20
C GLY A 202 -1.70 26.94 10.10
N GLY A 203 -2.11 27.32 8.89
CA GLY A 203 -1.23 27.46 7.72
C GLY A 203 -1.21 26.28 6.75
N LEU A 204 -1.93 25.18 7.05
CA LEU A 204 -2.08 24.02 6.16
C LEU A 204 -3.30 24.14 5.23
N THR A 205 -3.89 25.33 5.12
CA THR A 205 -5.00 25.60 4.20
C THR A 205 -4.54 25.37 2.76
N GLY A 206 -5.37 24.72 1.93
CA GLY A 206 -5.03 24.43 0.54
C GLY A 206 -4.16 23.21 0.32
N LEU A 207 -3.76 22.49 1.38
CA LEU A 207 -3.00 21.24 1.26
C LEU A 207 -3.91 20.01 1.11
N PRO A 208 -3.43 18.94 0.46
CA PRO A 208 -4.20 17.71 0.30
C PRO A 208 -4.41 16.98 1.64
N LEU A 209 -5.45 16.15 1.69
CA LEU A 209 -5.69 15.23 2.81
C LEU A 209 -5.26 13.82 2.46
N TYR A 210 -4.57 13.16 3.38
CA TYR A 210 -4.28 11.73 3.31
C TYR A 210 -5.26 10.95 4.18
N LEU A 211 -6.17 10.24 3.55
CA LEU A 211 -7.30 9.60 4.22
C LEU A 211 -6.90 8.24 4.81
N VAL A 212 -6.86 8.16 6.14
CA VAL A 212 -6.55 6.94 6.89
C VAL A 212 -7.79 6.40 7.60
N GLY A 213 -7.95 5.07 7.63
CA GLY A 213 -9.01 4.43 8.39
C GLY A 213 -10.15 3.85 7.55
N GLY A 214 -10.97 3.03 8.21
CA GLY A 214 -11.90 2.14 7.51
C GLY A 214 -13.09 2.85 6.85
N SER A 215 -13.52 3.99 7.40
CA SER A 215 -14.65 4.76 6.86
C SER A 215 -14.28 5.50 5.58
N TRP A 216 -13.07 6.08 5.51
CA TRP A 216 -12.56 6.70 4.29
C TRP A 216 -12.32 5.69 3.18
N ARG A 217 -11.77 4.52 3.51
CA ARG A 217 -11.65 3.42 2.55
C ARG A 217 -13.00 2.98 2.00
N ALA A 218 -14.03 2.89 2.84
CA ALA A 218 -15.38 2.57 2.39
C ALA A 218 -15.96 3.65 1.46
N LEU A 219 -15.76 4.93 1.79
CA LEU A 219 -16.21 6.04 0.94
C LEU A 219 -15.49 6.05 -0.42
N SER A 220 -14.21 5.68 -0.42
CA SER A 220 -13.40 5.59 -1.64
C SER A 220 -13.78 4.38 -2.50
N ARG A 221 -14.23 3.27 -1.90
CA ARG A 221 -14.86 2.16 -2.65
C ARG A 221 -16.13 2.60 -3.36
N LEU A 222 -16.97 3.38 -2.68
CA LEU A 222 -18.15 3.97 -3.32
C LEU A 222 -17.74 4.88 -4.48
N ASP A 223 -16.65 5.62 -4.36
CA ASP A 223 -16.17 6.44 -5.47
C ASP A 223 -15.78 5.59 -6.69
N LEU A 224 -14.92 4.59 -6.49
CA LEU A 224 -14.48 3.66 -7.54
C LEU A 224 -15.67 2.98 -8.25
N GLU A 225 -16.68 2.58 -7.49
CA GLU A 225 -17.92 2.00 -8.02
C GLU A 225 -18.70 3.01 -8.88
N LEU A 226 -18.85 4.25 -8.40
CA LEU A 226 -19.59 5.29 -9.12
C LEU A 226 -18.88 5.78 -10.38
N THR A 227 -17.55 5.66 -10.43
CA THR A 227 -16.74 6.06 -11.60
C THR A 227 -16.42 4.90 -12.53
N ASN A 228 -16.80 3.66 -12.19
CA ASN A 228 -16.41 2.43 -12.91
C ASN A 228 -14.91 2.37 -13.16
N ASP A 229 -14.11 2.65 -12.13
CA ASP A 229 -12.65 2.70 -12.26
C ASP A 229 -12.10 1.32 -12.68
N PRO A 230 -11.26 1.24 -13.73
CA PRO A 230 -10.74 -0.04 -14.23
C PRO A 230 -9.76 -0.71 -13.25
N LEU A 231 -9.20 0.03 -12.28
CA LEU A 231 -8.33 -0.52 -11.25
C LEU A 231 -8.86 -0.18 -9.85
N ALA A 232 -9.61 -1.12 -9.25
CA ALA A 232 -10.19 -0.97 -7.92
C ALA A 232 -9.18 -1.13 -6.75
N VAL A 233 -8.01 -0.48 -6.86
CA VAL A 233 -6.98 -0.41 -5.82
C VAL A 233 -7.20 0.85 -4.99
N LEU A 234 -7.39 0.67 -3.68
CA LEU A 234 -7.64 1.79 -2.77
C LEU A 234 -6.38 2.58 -2.40
N ASP A 235 -5.23 1.92 -2.29
CA ASP A 235 -4.00 2.62 -1.89
C ASP A 235 -3.61 3.65 -2.94
N GLN A 236 -3.45 4.90 -2.51
CA GLN A 236 -3.18 6.05 -3.37
C GLN A 236 -4.29 6.39 -4.38
N HIS A 237 -5.51 5.84 -4.22
CA HIS A 237 -6.68 6.36 -4.93
C HIS A 237 -6.87 7.83 -4.58
N THR A 238 -6.94 8.71 -5.59
CA THR A 238 -6.99 10.15 -5.41
C THR A 238 -8.34 10.69 -5.85
N LEU A 239 -8.99 11.40 -4.93
CA LEU A 239 -10.30 11.99 -5.06
C LEU A 239 -10.14 13.50 -5.24
N PRO A 240 -10.48 14.08 -6.40
CA PRO A 240 -10.55 15.54 -6.50
C PRO A 240 -11.64 16.07 -5.57
N ARG A 241 -11.53 17.31 -5.10
CA ARG A 241 -12.57 17.94 -4.27
C ARG A 241 -13.98 17.82 -4.88
N THR A 242 -14.07 17.87 -6.21
CA THR A 242 -15.34 17.74 -6.95
C THR A 242 -16.06 16.41 -6.68
N ALA A 243 -15.33 15.34 -6.32
CA ALA A 243 -15.89 14.04 -5.95
C ALA A 243 -16.77 14.09 -4.68
N LEU A 244 -16.49 15.01 -3.75
CA LEU A 244 -17.25 15.10 -2.49
C LEU A 244 -18.74 15.35 -2.70
N ARG A 245 -19.08 16.21 -3.67
CA ARG A 245 -20.49 16.50 -4.00
C ARG A 245 -21.21 15.25 -4.52
N ARG A 246 -20.51 14.44 -5.34
CA ARG A 246 -21.02 13.16 -5.85
C ARG A 246 -21.21 12.18 -4.69
N LEU A 247 -20.20 12.00 -3.85
CA LEU A 247 -20.23 11.06 -2.72
C LEU A 247 -21.31 11.40 -1.70
N VAL A 248 -21.41 12.64 -1.25
CA VAL A 248 -22.45 13.09 -0.31
C VAL A 248 -23.85 12.88 -0.89
N ARG A 249 -24.04 13.12 -2.19
CA ARG A 249 -25.31 12.88 -2.87
C ARG A 249 -25.62 11.39 -2.96
N ALA A 250 -24.64 10.56 -3.32
CA ALA A 250 -24.80 9.12 -3.41
C ALA A 250 -25.19 8.51 -2.06
N THR A 251 -24.51 8.88 -0.98
CA THR A 251 -24.83 8.37 0.38
C THR A 251 -26.21 8.77 0.89
N LYS A 252 -26.84 9.80 0.29
CA LYS A 252 -28.22 10.20 0.62
C LYS A 252 -29.27 9.48 -0.23
N ARG A 253 -28.89 9.04 -1.43
CA ARG A 253 -29.82 8.44 -2.42
C ARG A 253 -29.82 6.92 -2.37
N LEU A 254 -28.66 6.33 -2.12
CA LEU A 254 -28.51 4.88 -2.05
C LEU A 254 -29.04 4.37 -0.71
N THR A 255 -29.77 3.26 -0.76
CA THR A 255 -30.22 2.55 0.43
C THR A 255 -29.06 1.83 1.11
N PHE A 256 -29.25 1.43 2.36
CA PHE A 256 -28.28 0.61 3.09
C PHE A 256 -27.90 -0.67 2.33
N GLU A 257 -28.88 -1.38 1.75
CA GLU A 257 -28.62 -2.60 0.99
C GLU A 257 -27.85 -2.34 -0.30
N GLN A 258 -28.14 -1.23 -1.00
CA GLN A 258 -27.36 -0.83 -2.19
C GLN A 258 -25.90 -0.52 -1.83
N LEU A 259 -25.67 0.20 -0.73
CA LEU A 259 -24.30 0.48 -0.25
C LEU A 259 -23.58 -0.81 0.15
N ARG A 260 -24.28 -1.71 0.86
CA ARG A 260 -23.73 -2.99 1.31
C ARG A 260 -23.40 -3.93 0.15
N ALA A 261 -24.09 -3.82 -0.98
CA ALA A 261 -23.83 -4.64 -2.17
C ALA A 261 -22.51 -4.28 -2.87
N ILE A 262 -21.92 -3.11 -2.58
CA ILE A 262 -20.63 -2.69 -3.16
C ILE A 262 -19.53 -3.67 -2.73
N PRO A 263 -18.73 -4.22 -3.67
CA PRO A 263 -17.68 -5.17 -3.34
C PRO A 263 -16.71 -4.68 -2.26
N GLY A 264 -16.57 -5.49 -1.19
CA GLY A 264 -15.70 -5.17 -0.06
C GLY A 264 -16.28 -4.15 0.94
N MET A 265 -17.56 -3.77 0.82
CA MET A 265 -18.25 -2.93 1.80
C MET A 265 -18.73 -3.76 3.01
N ALA A 266 -18.23 -3.45 4.20
CA ALA A 266 -18.74 -4.06 5.44
C ALA A 266 -20.03 -3.37 5.91
N SER A 267 -20.97 -4.12 6.48
CA SER A 267 -22.28 -3.60 6.94
C SER A 267 -22.15 -2.41 7.89
N ASN A 268 -21.23 -2.49 8.86
CA ASN A 268 -21.00 -1.40 9.80
C ASN A 268 -20.41 -0.14 9.14
N ARG A 269 -19.73 -0.29 7.99
CA ARG A 269 -19.22 0.84 7.20
C ARG A 269 -20.29 1.44 6.32
N ALA A 270 -21.15 0.62 5.70
CA ALA A 270 -22.31 1.09 4.95
C ALA A 270 -23.22 1.97 5.83
N ALA A 271 -23.46 1.56 7.09
CA ALA A 271 -24.25 2.33 8.05
C ALA A 271 -23.62 3.69 8.41
N ALA A 272 -22.30 3.74 8.61
CA ALA A 272 -21.59 4.96 9.00
C ALA A 272 -21.21 5.89 7.83
N LEU A 273 -21.45 5.45 6.59
CA LEU A 273 -20.98 6.13 5.38
C LEU A 273 -21.54 7.54 5.20
N PRO A 274 -22.84 7.82 5.44
CA PRO A 274 -23.40 9.16 5.31
C PRO A 274 -22.80 10.16 6.30
N ASP A 275 -22.44 9.72 7.50
CA ASP A 275 -21.79 10.55 8.52
C ASP A 275 -20.34 10.84 8.18
N ALA A 276 -19.61 9.81 7.74
CA ALA A 276 -18.25 9.97 7.25
C ALA A 276 -18.21 10.95 6.07
N ALA A 277 -19.06 10.78 5.05
CA ALA A 277 -19.11 11.68 3.89
C ALA A 277 -19.38 13.14 4.29
N ALA A 278 -20.25 13.37 5.27
CA ALA A 278 -20.54 14.71 5.79
C ALA A 278 -19.36 15.32 6.56
N LEU A 279 -18.65 14.52 7.36
CA LEU A 279 -17.45 14.96 8.06
C LEU A 279 -16.34 15.32 7.06
N LEU A 280 -16.08 14.46 6.07
CA LEU A 280 -15.06 14.73 5.05
C LEU A 280 -15.38 16.00 4.26
N ALA A 281 -16.64 16.22 3.89
CA ALA A 281 -17.06 17.44 3.23
C ALA A 281 -16.84 18.70 4.09
N ALA A 282 -17.12 18.62 5.40
CA ALA A 282 -16.86 19.71 6.33
C ALA A 282 -15.35 20.00 6.47
N LEU A 283 -14.53 18.96 6.64
CA LEU A 283 -13.06 19.10 6.71
C LEU A 283 -12.51 19.74 5.44
N ALA A 284 -12.91 19.24 4.27
CA ALA A 284 -12.47 19.78 2.98
C ALA A 284 -12.88 21.24 2.77
N ASN A 285 -14.05 21.65 3.27
CA ASN A 285 -14.50 23.05 3.20
C ASN A 285 -13.74 23.96 4.18
N ILE A 286 -13.42 23.48 5.38
CA ILE A 286 -12.71 24.26 6.40
C ILE A 286 -11.23 24.44 6.04
N ILE A 287 -10.60 23.38 5.52
CA ILE A 287 -9.17 23.33 5.18
C ILE A 287 -8.92 23.81 3.73
N ASP A 288 -9.96 23.94 2.92
CA ASP A 288 -9.90 24.34 1.50
C ASP A 288 -9.10 23.37 0.62
N VAL A 289 -9.40 22.08 0.76
CA VAL A 289 -8.58 20.99 0.20
C VAL A 289 -8.78 20.85 -1.32
N PRO A 290 -7.69 20.73 -2.12
CA PRO A 290 -7.79 20.51 -3.57
C PRO A 290 -8.14 19.06 -3.92
N GLU A 291 -7.56 18.11 -3.20
CA GLU A 291 -7.69 16.67 -3.44
C GLU A 291 -7.45 15.87 -2.15
N MET A 292 -7.93 14.62 -2.15
CA MET A 292 -7.75 13.69 -1.03
C MET A 292 -7.23 12.37 -1.55
N THR A 293 -6.16 11.85 -0.95
CA THR A 293 -5.53 10.59 -1.36
C THR A 293 -5.69 9.56 -0.26
N VAL A 294 -6.13 8.36 -0.60
CA VAL A 294 -6.29 7.28 0.37
C VAL A 294 -4.94 6.68 0.73
N SER A 295 -4.70 6.47 2.02
CA SER A 295 -3.58 5.66 2.51
C SER A 295 -4.11 4.33 3.06
N SER A 296 -3.60 3.22 2.54
CA SER A 296 -3.89 1.89 3.10
C SER A 296 -3.19 1.65 4.44
N SER A 297 -2.11 2.39 4.69
CA SER A 297 -1.33 2.37 5.92
C SER A 297 -1.86 3.40 6.93
N GLY A 298 -1.83 3.05 8.21
CA GLY A 298 -2.23 3.95 9.29
C GLY A 298 -1.45 3.70 10.56
N LEU A 299 -2.11 3.80 11.72
CA LEU A 299 -1.51 3.62 13.05
C LEU A 299 -0.48 2.47 13.13
N ARG A 300 -0.86 1.26 12.71
CA ARG A 300 -0.03 0.05 12.86
C ARG A 300 1.23 0.10 12.02
N GLU A 301 1.10 0.49 10.75
CA GLU A 301 2.25 0.64 9.86
C GLU A 301 3.15 1.79 10.29
N GLY A 302 2.58 2.87 10.84
CA GLY A 302 3.33 3.99 11.40
C GLY A 302 4.13 3.63 12.63
N LEU A 303 3.58 2.84 13.55
CA LEU A 303 4.29 2.32 14.72
C LEU A 303 5.49 1.44 14.33
N LEU A 304 5.36 0.66 13.25
CA LEU A 304 6.49 -0.09 12.70
C LEU A 304 7.53 0.86 12.08
N TYR A 305 7.08 1.86 11.32
CA TYR A 305 7.95 2.82 10.66
C TYR A 305 8.73 3.70 11.65
N GLN A 306 8.10 4.13 12.74
CA GLN A 306 8.71 4.88 13.84
C GLN A 306 9.80 4.08 14.58
N ALA A 307 9.75 2.75 14.54
CA ALA A 307 10.78 1.91 15.15
C ALA A 307 12.01 1.70 14.23
N LEU A 308 11.96 2.14 12.97
CA LEU A 308 13.06 2.00 12.02
C LEU A 308 14.14 3.06 12.27
N ASP A 309 15.39 2.69 12.00
CA ASP A 309 16.52 3.62 11.93
C ASP A 309 16.44 4.53 10.67
N PHE A 310 17.28 5.56 10.65
CA PHE A 310 17.30 6.55 9.57
C PHE A 310 17.59 5.92 8.20
N GLU A 311 18.62 5.06 8.12
CA GLU A 311 19.03 4.39 6.88
C GLU A 311 17.90 3.53 6.31
N THR A 312 17.22 2.76 7.16
CA THR A 312 16.09 1.92 6.73
C THR A 312 14.91 2.77 6.29
N ARG A 313 14.61 3.89 6.97
CA ARG A 313 13.54 4.81 6.55
C ARG A 313 13.80 5.46 5.20
N ALA A 314 15.06 5.79 4.92
CA ALA A 314 15.51 6.41 3.68
C ALA A 314 15.46 5.45 2.47
N GLN A 315 15.36 4.13 2.71
CA GLN A 315 15.17 3.17 1.65
C GLN A 315 13.85 3.38 0.90
N ASP A 316 13.92 3.16 -0.40
CA ASP A 316 12.77 3.15 -1.29
C ASP A 316 11.88 1.92 -1.06
N PRO A 317 10.62 2.09 -0.60
CA PRO A 317 9.78 0.96 -0.25
C PRO A 317 9.37 0.08 -1.44
N LEU A 318 9.25 0.64 -2.66
CA LEU A 318 8.92 -0.15 -3.86
C LEU A 318 10.10 -1.04 -4.23
N ILE A 319 11.29 -0.45 -4.29
CA ILE A 319 12.51 -1.15 -4.71
C ILE A 319 12.88 -2.23 -3.72
N VAL A 320 12.81 -1.94 -2.43
CA VAL A 320 13.09 -2.94 -1.38
C VAL A 320 12.09 -4.09 -1.42
N ALA A 321 10.80 -3.82 -1.62
CA ALA A 321 9.78 -4.87 -1.76
C ALA A 321 9.99 -5.70 -3.04
N ALA A 322 10.23 -5.05 -4.18
CA ALA A 322 10.47 -5.71 -5.46
C ALA A 322 11.75 -6.57 -5.43
N GLU A 323 12.81 -6.10 -4.77
CA GLU A 323 14.06 -6.84 -4.62
C GLU A 323 13.93 -8.01 -3.65
N PHE A 324 13.12 -7.88 -2.59
CA PHE A 324 12.79 -9.00 -1.72
C PHE A 324 11.99 -10.08 -2.46
N GLU A 325 10.94 -9.68 -3.18
CA GLU A 325 10.09 -10.62 -3.92
C GLU A 325 10.82 -11.26 -5.10
N GLY A 326 11.58 -10.46 -5.85
CA GLY A 326 12.48 -10.94 -6.90
C GLY A 326 13.46 -11.97 -6.38
N ARG A 327 14.10 -11.72 -5.23
CA ARG A 327 14.98 -12.70 -4.56
C ARG A 327 14.27 -13.98 -4.14
N ARG A 328 13.07 -13.86 -3.60
CA ARG A 328 12.31 -14.98 -3.07
C ARG A 328 11.85 -15.96 -4.16
N LEU A 329 11.57 -15.45 -5.36
CA LEU A 329 11.00 -16.22 -6.46
C LEU A 329 11.97 -16.50 -7.62
N ALA A 330 13.14 -15.87 -7.67
CA ALA A 330 14.09 -16.04 -8.78
C ALA A 330 14.56 -17.50 -8.95
N ARG A 331 14.80 -17.89 -10.21
CA ARG A 331 15.40 -19.18 -10.57
C ARG A 331 16.86 -19.29 -10.14
N PHE A 332 17.57 -18.18 -10.26
CA PHE A 332 19.01 -18.05 -10.05
C PHE A 332 19.30 -16.86 -9.14
N ALA A 333 20.59 -16.52 -8.98
CA ALA A 333 20.99 -15.27 -8.36
C ALA A 333 20.26 -14.09 -9.04
N PRO A 334 19.54 -13.25 -8.27
CA PRO A 334 18.77 -12.15 -8.83
C PRO A 334 19.71 -11.09 -9.39
N HIS A 335 19.42 -10.67 -10.62
CA HIS A 335 20.29 -9.81 -11.44
C HIS A 335 19.49 -8.64 -12.04
N GLY A 336 18.35 -8.29 -11.45
CA GLY A 336 17.47 -7.23 -11.95
C GLY A 336 18.11 -5.83 -11.95
N ARG A 337 19.05 -5.55 -11.03
CA ARG A 337 19.87 -4.33 -11.07
C ARG A 337 20.79 -4.30 -12.29
N ALA A 338 21.48 -5.41 -12.57
CA ALA A 338 22.31 -5.53 -13.76
C ALA A 338 21.49 -5.39 -15.06
N ILE A 339 20.26 -5.91 -15.10
CA ILE A 339 19.34 -5.67 -16.24
C ILE A 339 19.04 -4.18 -16.37
N THR A 340 18.75 -3.49 -15.27
CA THR A 340 18.41 -2.07 -15.27
C THR A 340 19.55 -1.22 -15.79
N GLU A 341 20.78 -1.50 -15.36
CA GLU A 341 22.00 -0.85 -15.83
C GLU A 341 22.24 -1.13 -17.32
N TRP A 342 22.06 -2.38 -17.74
CA TRP A 342 22.26 -2.79 -19.13
C TRP A 342 21.27 -2.08 -20.08
N ILE A 343 20.00 -1.96 -19.72
CA ILE A 343 18.98 -1.27 -20.55
C ILE A 343 19.00 0.26 -20.43
N ALA A 344 19.68 0.83 -19.42
CA ALA A 344 19.66 2.27 -19.13
C ALA A 344 20.02 3.18 -20.33
N PRO A 345 20.99 2.83 -21.21
CA PRO A 345 21.31 3.66 -22.37
C PRO A 345 20.15 3.89 -23.36
N LEU A 346 19.09 3.07 -23.30
CA LEU A 346 17.92 3.19 -24.17
C LEU A 346 16.88 4.21 -23.66
N PHE A 347 17.00 4.61 -22.40
CA PHE A 347 15.99 5.41 -21.69
C PHE A 347 16.63 6.62 -21.01
N THR A 348 17.60 7.25 -21.69
CA THR A 348 18.23 8.49 -21.21
C THR A 348 17.21 9.63 -21.16
N GLY A 349 17.27 10.45 -20.12
CA GLY A 349 16.32 11.56 -19.91
C GLY A 349 14.94 11.16 -19.38
N GLU A 350 14.75 9.90 -18.99
CA GLU A 350 13.54 9.43 -18.31
C GLU A 350 13.33 10.11 -16.95
N ALA A 351 12.07 10.41 -16.61
CA ALA A 351 11.73 10.95 -15.29
C ALA A 351 12.12 9.99 -14.17
N THR A 352 12.55 10.51 -13.03
CA THR A 352 12.99 9.69 -11.88
C THR A 352 11.93 8.66 -11.46
N ALA A 353 10.65 9.06 -11.42
CA ALA A 353 9.54 8.17 -11.08
C ALA A 353 9.40 6.98 -12.05
N ASP A 354 9.58 7.21 -13.35
CA ASP A 354 9.49 6.17 -14.38
C ASP A 354 10.70 5.23 -14.33
N SER A 355 11.92 5.79 -14.17
CA SER A 355 13.16 5.00 -14.03
C SER A 355 13.11 4.07 -12.81
N ARG A 356 12.46 4.52 -11.74
CA ARG A 356 12.21 3.74 -10.53
C ARG A 356 11.25 2.59 -10.77
N VAL A 357 10.16 2.81 -11.52
CA VAL A 357 9.24 1.73 -11.93
C VAL A 357 9.93 0.72 -12.85
N ARG A 358 10.76 1.18 -13.79
CA ARG A 358 11.57 0.31 -14.66
C ARG A 358 12.56 -0.56 -13.87
N LEU A 359 13.19 0.00 -12.83
CA LEU A 359 14.02 -0.79 -11.91
C LEU A 359 13.18 -1.86 -11.20
N ALA A 360 12.00 -1.51 -10.66
CA ALA A 360 11.10 -2.47 -10.03
C ALA A 360 10.69 -3.60 -11.00
N ALA A 361 10.36 -3.28 -12.25
CA ALA A 361 10.04 -4.27 -13.28
C ALA A 361 11.22 -5.20 -13.57
N SER A 362 12.44 -4.67 -13.60
CA SER A 362 13.67 -5.45 -13.82
C SER A 362 13.98 -6.39 -12.64
N LEU A 363 13.78 -5.93 -11.41
CA LEU A 363 13.89 -6.75 -10.19
C LEU A 363 12.88 -7.90 -10.17
N LEU A 364 11.69 -7.67 -10.73
CA LEU A 364 10.61 -8.64 -10.83
C LEU A 364 10.64 -9.44 -12.14
N SER A 365 11.66 -9.29 -12.98
CA SER A 365 11.68 -9.87 -14.33
C SER A 365 11.73 -11.40 -14.39
N ASP A 366 12.00 -12.06 -13.26
CA ASP A 366 12.11 -13.51 -13.17
C ASP A 366 11.01 -14.19 -12.35
N VAL A 367 10.08 -13.44 -11.75
CA VAL A 367 9.17 -13.98 -10.72
C VAL A 367 8.06 -14.91 -11.24
N ALA A 368 7.76 -14.85 -12.54
CA ALA A 368 6.69 -15.66 -13.16
C ALA A 368 7.20 -16.94 -13.84
N TRP A 369 8.47 -17.32 -13.64
CA TRP A 369 9.07 -18.45 -14.37
C TRP A 369 8.36 -19.79 -14.13
N SER A 370 7.87 -20.00 -12.91
CA SER A 370 7.22 -21.25 -12.47
C SER A 370 5.75 -21.33 -12.87
N ALA A 371 5.17 -20.22 -13.37
CA ALA A 371 3.82 -20.24 -13.91
C ALA A 371 3.79 -20.99 -15.25
N ASN A 372 2.60 -21.50 -15.61
CA ASN A 372 2.36 -22.06 -16.93
C ASN A 372 2.80 -21.05 -18.00
N PRO A 373 3.58 -21.46 -19.03
CA PRO A 373 4.10 -20.57 -20.05
C PRO A 373 3.06 -19.63 -20.69
N ASP A 374 1.84 -20.10 -20.89
CA ASP A 374 0.76 -19.35 -21.55
C ASP A 374 0.19 -18.23 -20.65
N PHE A 375 0.38 -18.35 -19.34
CA PHE A 375 -0.18 -17.44 -18.33
C PHE A 375 0.88 -16.54 -17.67
N ARG A 376 2.15 -16.59 -18.11
CA ARG A 376 3.21 -15.77 -17.50
C ARG A 376 2.96 -14.26 -17.65
N ALA A 377 2.41 -13.85 -18.79
CA ALA A 377 2.09 -12.45 -19.05
C ALA A 377 0.94 -11.96 -18.17
N GLU A 378 -0.13 -12.76 -18.05
CA GLU A 378 -1.23 -12.49 -17.13
C GLU A 378 -0.73 -12.42 -15.68
N ARG A 379 0.12 -13.39 -15.27
CA ARG A 379 0.76 -13.37 -13.95
C ARG A 379 1.58 -12.10 -13.72
N GLY A 380 2.31 -11.63 -14.72
CA GLY A 380 3.02 -10.34 -14.68
C GLY A 380 2.07 -9.14 -14.51
N THR A 381 0.96 -9.13 -15.24
CA THR A 381 -0.10 -8.13 -15.10
C THR A 381 -0.66 -8.12 -13.68
N GLU A 382 -1.02 -9.28 -13.13
CA GLU A 382 -1.53 -9.42 -11.76
C GLU A 382 -0.54 -8.91 -10.73
N ILE A 383 0.73 -9.28 -10.87
CA ILE A 383 1.81 -8.85 -9.98
C ILE A 383 1.92 -7.33 -9.97
N GLY A 384 1.90 -6.68 -11.14
CA GLY A 384 1.99 -5.22 -11.22
C GLY A 384 0.75 -4.49 -10.70
N LEU A 385 -0.45 -4.90 -11.14
CA LEU A 385 -1.70 -4.21 -10.79
C LEU A 385 -2.16 -4.50 -9.36
N HIS A 386 -2.15 -5.77 -8.96
CA HIS A 386 -2.76 -6.25 -7.72
C HIS A 386 -1.74 -6.56 -6.62
N GLY A 387 -0.44 -6.45 -6.92
CA GLY A 387 0.61 -6.60 -5.92
C GLY A 387 0.50 -5.55 -4.80
N ASN A 388 0.83 -5.95 -3.58
CA ASN A 388 0.81 -5.07 -2.40
C ASN A 388 2.07 -4.18 -2.32
N TRP A 389 2.33 -3.44 -3.40
CA TRP A 389 3.44 -2.51 -3.51
C TRP A 389 3.16 -1.25 -2.68
N ARG A 390 4.22 -0.64 -2.13
CA ARG A 390 4.17 0.62 -1.38
C ARG A 390 4.99 1.68 -2.10
N GLY A 391 4.68 2.95 -1.88
CA GLY A 391 5.35 4.07 -2.54
C GLY A 391 5.14 4.07 -4.05
N ILE A 392 4.03 3.55 -4.56
CA ILE A 392 3.72 3.55 -5.99
C ILE A 392 2.26 3.95 -6.19
N ASP A 393 2.07 4.98 -7.01
CA ASP A 393 0.77 5.53 -7.36
C ASP A 393 0.06 4.63 -8.40
N ILE A 394 -1.20 4.96 -8.70
CA ILE A 394 -2.02 4.21 -9.67
C ILE A 394 -1.35 4.19 -11.06
N PRO A 395 -0.88 5.32 -11.63
CA PRO A 395 -0.11 5.29 -12.87
C PRO A 395 1.12 4.38 -12.82
N GLY A 396 1.94 4.47 -11.77
CA GLY A 396 3.12 3.64 -11.61
C GLY A 396 2.80 2.15 -11.57
N ARG A 397 1.72 1.74 -10.90
CA ARG A 397 1.25 0.33 -10.87
C ARG A 397 0.90 -0.17 -12.26
N ILE A 398 0.19 0.64 -13.04
CA ILE A 398 -0.18 0.31 -14.42
C ILE A 398 1.08 0.17 -15.30
N LEU A 399 2.05 1.08 -15.16
CA LEU A 399 3.31 1.01 -15.89
C LEU A 399 4.16 -0.21 -15.49
N LEU A 400 4.21 -0.54 -14.19
CA LEU A 400 4.86 -1.76 -13.71
C LEU A 400 4.22 -3.01 -14.33
N ALA A 401 2.88 -3.11 -14.28
CA ALA A 401 2.13 -4.20 -14.88
C ALA A 401 2.37 -4.30 -16.38
N ARG A 402 2.39 -3.16 -17.09
CA ARG A 402 2.60 -3.11 -18.52
C ARG A 402 4.00 -3.59 -18.92
N ALA A 403 5.02 -3.18 -18.16
CA ALA A 403 6.39 -3.64 -18.35
C ALA A 403 6.54 -5.14 -18.07
N LEU A 404 5.95 -5.65 -16.99
CA LEU A 404 5.99 -7.08 -16.67
C LEU A 404 5.24 -7.91 -17.73
N HIS A 405 4.06 -7.47 -18.15
CA HIS A 405 3.27 -8.13 -19.20
C HIS A 405 4.07 -8.29 -20.49
N ALA A 406 4.67 -7.21 -20.99
CA ALA A 406 5.52 -7.24 -22.18
C ALA A 406 6.82 -8.05 -21.95
N GLY A 407 7.38 -7.96 -20.74
CA GLY A 407 8.57 -8.71 -20.29
C GLY A 407 8.38 -10.23 -20.34
N PHE A 408 7.22 -10.70 -19.89
CA PHE A 408 6.83 -12.11 -19.96
C PHE A 408 6.22 -12.51 -21.31
N GLY A 409 6.00 -11.53 -22.18
CA GLY A 409 5.74 -11.74 -23.60
C GLY A 409 4.29 -11.76 -24.02
N GLY A 410 3.40 -11.14 -23.26
CA GLY A 410 1.99 -10.98 -23.62
C GLY A 410 1.79 -10.06 -24.81
N ALA A 411 0.68 -10.27 -25.52
CA ALA A 411 0.29 -9.45 -26.66
C ALA A 411 -0.34 -8.14 -26.19
N ASP A 412 -0.21 -7.10 -26.99
CA ASP A 412 -0.71 -5.77 -26.62
C ASP A 412 -2.24 -5.73 -26.46
N SER A 413 -2.96 -6.59 -27.18
CA SER A 413 -4.41 -6.78 -27.09
C SER A 413 -4.87 -7.38 -25.76
N ASP A 414 -3.99 -8.09 -25.06
CA ASP A 414 -4.34 -8.87 -23.86
C ASP A 414 -4.09 -8.07 -22.58
N PHE A 415 -3.45 -6.89 -22.70
CA PHE A 415 -3.28 -5.99 -21.58
C PHE A 415 -4.60 -5.25 -21.30
N PRO A 416 -5.07 -5.19 -20.03
CA PRO A 416 -6.30 -4.49 -19.69
C PRO A 416 -6.31 -3.03 -20.17
N ALA A 417 -7.48 -2.55 -20.60
CA ALA A 417 -7.65 -1.16 -21.02
C ALA A 417 -7.51 -0.21 -19.82
N MET A 418 -6.48 0.64 -19.84
CA MET A 418 -6.10 1.55 -18.74
C MET A 418 -5.97 3.01 -19.21
N GLY A 419 -6.46 3.33 -20.41
CA GLY A 419 -6.20 4.59 -21.12
C GLY A 419 -6.70 5.86 -20.40
N ASP A 420 -7.72 5.74 -19.56
CA ASP A 420 -8.24 6.86 -18.78
C ASP A 420 -7.35 7.22 -17.57
N LEU A 421 -6.49 6.30 -17.14
CA LEU A 421 -5.62 6.46 -15.97
C LEU A 421 -4.17 6.79 -16.33
N VAL A 422 -3.72 6.40 -17.53
CA VAL A 422 -2.35 6.62 -18.01
C VAL A 422 -2.34 6.88 -19.52
N SER A 423 -1.56 7.87 -19.95
CA SER A 423 -1.44 8.21 -21.38
C SER A 423 -0.85 7.05 -22.20
N ALA A 424 -1.26 6.99 -23.47
CA ALA A 424 -0.78 6.00 -24.42
C ALA A 424 0.76 6.01 -24.56
N ASP A 425 1.39 7.20 -24.53
CA ASP A 425 2.84 7.34 -24.64
C ASP A 425 3.58 6.71 -23.45
N ARG A 426 3.06 6.90 -22.23
CA ARG A 426 3.65 6.28 -21.03
C ARG A 426 3.45 4.77 -21.05
N LEU A 427 2.29 4.28 -21.48
CA LEU A 427 2.05 2.83 -21.68
C LEU A 427 2.99 2.23 -22.74
N ALA A 428 3.22 2.93 -23.85
CA ALA A 428 4.16 2.55 -24.89
C ALA A 428 5.60 2.52 -24.36
N ARG A 429 5.98 3.50 -23.53
CA ARG A 429 7.28 3.54 -22.86
C ARG A 429 7.45 2.34 -21.91
N ALA A 430 6.47 2.04 -21.07
CA ALA A 430 6.53 0.87 -20.19
C ALA A 430 6.63 -0.46 -20.96
N ARG A 431 5.95 -0.56 -22.10
CA ARG A 431 6.08 -1.70 -23.02
C ARG A 431 7.52 -1.83 -23.54
N GLN A 432 8.18 -0.72 -23.92
CA GLN A 432 9.58 -0.73 -24.35
C GLN A 432 10.50 -1.23 -23.23
N TRP A 433 10.27 -0.84 -21.96
CA TRP A 433 11.01 -1.39 -20.83
C TRP A 433 10.87 -2.90 -20.76
N GLY A 434 9.64 -3.41 -20.83
CA GLY A 434 9.35 -4.84 -20.81
C GLY A 434 10.04 -5.60 -21.94
N LEU A 435 10.02 -5.07 -23.17
CA LEU A 435 10.72 -5.69 -24.31
C LEU A 435 12.25 -5.69 -24.14
N ALA A 436 12.82 -4.63 -23.55
CA ALA A 436 14.24 -4.55 -23.23
C ALA A 436 14.64 -5.58 -22.15
N ILE A 437 13.84 -5.69 -21.08
CA ILE A 437 13.98 -6.72 -20.04
C ILE A 437 13.87 -8.12 -20.67
N ARG A 438 12.90 -8.35 -21.57
CA ARG A 438 12.70 -9.63 -22.27
C ARG A 438 13.88 -10.00 -23.14
N LEU A 439 14.50 -9.03 -23.83
CA LEU A 439 15.71 -9.23 -24.60
C LEU A 439 16.88 -9.61 -23.68
N ALA A 440 17.08 -8.88 -22.57
CA ALA A 440 18.11 -9.18 -21.57
C ALA A 440 17.94 -10.59 -21.00
N GLN A 441 16.72 -10.97 -20.58
CA GLN A 441 16.40 -12.31 -20.08
C GLN A 441 16.64 -13.40 -21.13
N ARG A 442 16.32 -13.14 -22.41
CA ARG A 442 16.56 -14.11 -23.49
C ARG A 442 18.05 -14.28 -23.80
N LEU A 443 18.81 -13.19 -23.81
CA LEU A 443 20.26 -13.20 -24.04
C LEU A 443 20.99 -13.95 -22.92
N THR A 444 20.54 -13.76 -21.68
CA THR A 444 21.22 -14.27 -20.48
C THR A 444 20.80 -15.67 -20.08
N GLY A 445 19.59 -16.10 -20.43
CA GLY A 445 18.98 -17.29 -19.83
C GLY A 445 18.65 -17.13 -18.34
N GLY A 446 18.68 -15.90 -17.80
CA GLY A 446 18.42 -15.61 -16.39
C GLY A 446 19.65 -15.61 -15.48
N VAL A 447 20.88 -15.53 -16.03
CA VAL A 447 22.11 -15.35 -15.25
C VAL A 447 22.81 -14.04 -15.59
N GLU A 448 23.52 -13.44 -14.63
CA GLU A 448 24.07 -12.08 -14.80
C GLU A 448 25.24 -11.99 -15.80
N ALA A 449 26.10 -13.01 -15.86
CA ALA A 449 27.41 -12.92 -16.54
C ALA A 449 27.35 -12.45 -18.01
N PRO A 450 26.40 -12.90 -18.85
CA PRO A 450 26.22 -12.40 -20.21
C PRO A 450 25.99 -10.89 -20.36
N LEU A 451 25.41 -10.22 -19.34
CA LEU A 451 25.21 -8.77 -19.38
C LEU A 451 26.55 -8.01 -19.29
N LYS A 452 27.55 -8.56 -18.60
CA LYS A 452 28.89 -7.98 -18.50
C LYS A 452 29.68 -8.11 -19.80
N GLY A 453 29.38 -9.15 -20.58
CA GLY A 453 29.97 -9.42 -21.90
C GLY A 453 29.24 -8.79 -23.07
N SER A 454 28.21 -7.98 -22.82
CA SER A 454 27.37 -7.39 -23.85
C SER A 454 27.01 -5.94 -23.53
N GLY A 455 26.45 -5.23 -24.51
CA GLY A 455 25.91 -3.90 -24.30
C GLY A 455 24.84 -3.57 -25.33
N ILE A 456 23.93 -2.67 -24.96
CA ILE A 456 22.87 -2.20 -25.85
C ILE A 456 22.87 -0.68 -25.93
N ALA A 457 22.62 -0.12 -27.10
CA ALA A 457 22.57 1.32 -27.31
C ALA A 457 21.69 1.69 -28.51
N LEU A 458 21.13 2.90 -28.48
CA LEU A 458 20.48 3.51 -29.64
C LEU A 458 21.47 4.48 -30.30
N VAL A 459 21.92 4.17 -31.51
CA VAL A 459 22.94 4.95 -32.24
C VAL A 459 22.46 5.17 -33.66
N ASN A 460 22.30 6.44 -34.07
CA ASN A 460 21.92 6.81 -35.44
C ASN A 460 20.67 6.07 -35.99
N GLY A 461 19.62 5.97 -35.16
CA GLY A 461 18.38 5.26 -35.52
C GLY A 461 18.51 3.73 -35.57
N LYS A 462 19.62 3.17 -35.06
CA LYS A 462 19.83 1.72 -34.92
C LYS A 462 19.88 1.31 -33.46
N LEU A 463 19.16 0.23 -33.14
CA LEU A 463 19.28 -0.46 -31.87
C LEU A 463 20.40 -1.50 -31.97
N GLN A 464 21.56 -1.15 -31.41
CA GLN A 464 22.76 -1.97 -31.45
C GLN A 464 22.86 -2.89 -30.25
N LEU A 465 22.94 -4.20 -30.48
CA LEU A 465 23.35 -5.21 -29.49
C LEU A 465 24.80 -5.61 -29.76
N ARG A 466 25.71 -5.24 -28.86
CA ARG A 466 27.13 -5.56 -28.92
C ARG A 466 27.44 -6.78 -28.06
N LEU A 467 28.16 -7.75 -28.61
CA LEU A 467 28.67 -8.93 -27.88
C LEU A 467 30.20 -8.94 -27.97
N ALA A 468 30.86 -8.95 -26.81
CA ALA A 468 32.32 -9.03 -26.75
C ALA A 468 32.83 -10.43 -27.15
N ARG A 469 34.11 -10.50 -27.54
CA ARG A 469 34.82 -11.77 -27.78
C ARG A 469 34.60 -12.75 -26.63
N GLY A 470 34.24 -13.99 -26.96
CA GLY A 470 33.88 -15.04 -26.00
C GLY A 470 32.37 -15.15 -25.71
N TRP A 471 31.58 -14.16 -26.08
CA TRP A 471 30.12 -14.15 -25.90
C TRP A 471 29.34 -14.24 -27.22
N HIS A 472 30.02 -14.35 -28.37
CA HIS A 472 29.40 -14.37 -29.69
C HIS A 472 28.41 -15.53 -29.88
N HIS A 473 28.60 -16.66 -29.20
CA HIS A 473 27.67 -17.81 -29.25
C HIS A 473 26.32 -17.55 -28.58
N LEU A 474 26.16 -16.43 -27.87
CA LEU A 474 24.85 -15.99 -27.41
C LEU A 474 24.03 -15.34 -28.53
N ALA A 475 24.67 -14.94 -29.63
CA ALA A 475 23.94 -14.57 -30.83
C ALA A 475 23.14 -15.77 -31.34
N GLY A 476 21.92 -15.53 -31.78
CA GLY A 476 21.08 -16.57 -32.34
C GLY A 476 19.69 -16.06 -32.69
N GLU A 477 18.96 -16.84 -33.48
CA GLU A 477 17.64 -16.47 -34.00
C GLU A 477 16.68 -16.02 -32.90
N SER A 478 16.72 -16.70 -31.74
CA SER A 478 15.86 -16.36 -30.62
C SER A 478 16.15 -14.96 -30.06
N VAL A 479 17.42 -14.56 -29.96
CA VAL A 479 17.85 -13.23 -29.50
C VAL A 479 17.54 -12.18 -30.56
N GLU A 480 17.85 -12.46 -31.83
CA GLU A 480 17.55 -11.55 -32.95
C GLU A 480 16.07 -11.21 -33.03
N ARG A 481 15.18 -12.20 -32.86
CA ARG A 481 13.74 -11.96 -32.88
C ARG A 481 13.30 -10.94 -31.82
N ARG A 482 13.94 -10.94 -30.64
CA ARG A 482 13.61 -9.99 -29.55
C ARG A 482 14.26 -8.65 -29.79
N LEU A 483 15.46 -8.62 -30.35
CA LEU A 483 16.11 -7.39 -30.79
C LEU A 483 15.26 -6.66 -31.83
N ARG A 484 14.72 -7.37 -32.83
CA ARG A 484 13.80 -6.81 -33.84
C ARG A 484 12.52 -6.24 -33.22
N ALA A 485 11.90 -6.98 -32.30
CA ALA A 485 10.68 -6.53 -31.61
C ALA A 485 10.91 -5.26 -30.77
N LEU A 486 12.05 -5.18 -30.06
CA LEU A 486 12.42 -3.98 -29.31
C LEU A 486 12.77 -2.81 -30.24
N ALA A 487 13.50 -3.07 -31.33
CA ALA A 487 13.85 -2.04 -32.31
C ALA A 487 12.59 -1.44 -32.94
N GLN A 488 11.62 -2.27 -33.34
CA GLN A 488 10.33 -1.80 -33.84
C GLN A 488 9.59 -0.94 -32.81
N ALA A 489 9.59 -1.34 -31.53
CA ALA A 489 8.96 -0.57 -30.46
C ALA A 489 9.64 0.79 -30.18
N LEU A 490 10.92 0.91 -30.52
CA LEU A 490 11.74 2.12 -30.38
C LEU A 490 11.83 2.94 -31.68
N ASP A 491 11.10 2.55 -32.73
CA ASP A 491 11.21 3.13 -34.08
C ASP A 491 12.66 3.15 -34.61
N ALA A 492 13.36 2.02 -34.46
CA ALA A 492 14.76 1.85 -34.80
C ALA A 492 15.01 0.60 -35.66
N LYS A 493 16.15 0.57 -36.36
CA LYS A 493 16.61 -0.63 -37.08
C LYS A 493 17.44 -1.54 -36.15
N PRO A 494 17.18 -2.85 -36.08
CA PRO A 494 17.96 -3.76 -35.26
C PRO A 494 19.34 -4.02 -35.88
N GLU A 495 20.40 -4.00 -35.07
CA GLU A 495 21.77 -4.27 -35.49
C GLU A 495 22.49 -5.09 -34.40
N MET A 496 23.12 -6.20 -34.78
CA MET A 496 23.92 -7.01 -33.86
C MET A 496 25.38 -6.96 -34.28
N LEU A 497 26.25 -6.65 -33.31
CA LEU A 497 27.67 -6.42 -33.52
C LEU A 497 28.47 -7.44 -32.70
N LEU A 498 29.26 -8.26 -33.39
CA LEU A 498 30.19 -9.21 -32.78
C LEU A 498 31.57 -8.55 -32.76
N LEU A 499 32.01 -8.12 -31.56
CA LEU A 499 33.25 -7.37 -31.34
C LEU A 499 34.47 -8.27 -31.14
#